data_AF-A0A2R5ELI9-F1
#
_entry.id   AF-A0A2R5ELI9-F1
#
_cell.length_a   1.000
_cell.length_b   1.000
_cell.length_c   1.000
_cell.angle_alpha   90.00
_cell.angle_beta   90.00
_cell.angle_gamma   90.00
#
_symmetry.space_group_name_H-M   'P 1'
#
loop_
_entity.id
_entity.type
_entity.pdbx_description
1 polymer ?
#
loop_
_entity_poly.entity_id
_entity_poly.type
_entity_poly.pdbx_seq_one_letter_code
_entity_poly.pdbx_strand_id
1 'polypeptide(L)'
;MAIKDDQYATQIITKDGQSLKFDDIGCLNTWKKENGTETIGAAFVRDFDSKQWLRYEKSYYAYDPTFQTPMAYGIVSFEKEEDAKAYIAEQGKGTLMSADDLASHSWAVNHEMMEMHGHDHSDDQGHGESDTHGKEEHGHVEESGTHDGGGHAS
;
A
#
# COMPACT_ATOMS: atom_id res chain seq x y z
N MET A 1 -1.17 3.50 9.33
CA MET A 1 -1.70 3.63 7.97
C MET A 1 -3.21 3.38 8.04
N ALA A 2 -4.02 4.37 7.68
CA ALA A 2 -5.48 4.26 7.72
C ALA A 2 -5.98 4.01 6.30
N ILE A 3 -6.82 2.99 6.13
CA ILE A 3 -7.44 2.69 4.84
C ILE A 3 -8.43 3.81 4.52
N LYS A 4 -8.30 4.41 3.34
CA LYS A 4 -9.24 5.44 2.90
C LYS A 4 -10.54 4.78 2.45
N ASP A 5 -11.67 5.20 3.00
CA ASP A 5 -13.00 4.73 2.58
C ASP A 5 -13.49 5.51 1.35
N ASP A 6 -12.75 5.39 0.25
CA ASP A 6 -13.03 6.09 -1.00
C ASP A 6 -13.62 5.14 -2.05
N GLN A 7 -13.49 5.52 -3.32
CA GLN A 7 -14.00 4.79 -4.48
C GLN A 7 -13.10 3.63 -4.92
N TYR A 8 -11.91 3.47 -4.35
CA TYR A 8 -10.99 2.38 -4.62
C TYR A 8 -11.04 1.30 -3.54
N ALA A 9 -11.51 1.65 -2.34
CA ALA A 9 -11.59 0.74 -1.21
C ALA A 9 -12.30 -0.57 -1.56
N THR A 10 -11.72 -1.68 -1.09
CA THR A 10 -12.31 -3.01 -1.25
C THR A 10 -12.46 -3.71 0.09
N GLN A 11 -13.30 -4.74 0.12
CA GLN A 11 -13.64 -5.43 1.35
C GLN A 11 -13.85 -6.93 1.12
N ILE A 12 -13.36 -7.75 2.04
CA ILE A 12 -13.72 -9.15 2.19
C ILE A 12 -14.57 -9.30 3.45
N ILE A 13 -15.66 -10.06 3.34
CA ILE A 13 -16.41 -10.58 4.47
C ILE A 13 -16.12 -12.07 4.56
N THR A 14 -15.54 -12.51 5.67
CA THR A 14 -15.23 -13.92 5.92
C THR A 14 -16.48 -14.70 6.33
N LYS A 15 -16.44 -16.03 6.28
CA LYS A 15 -17.57 -16.91 6.62
C LYS A 15 -18.02 -16.78 8.08
N ASP A 16 -17.12 -16.38 8.97
CA ASP A 16 -17.38 -16.08 10.39
C ASP A 16 -17.83 -14.63 10.63
N GLY A 17 -17.97 -13.82 9.57
CA GLY A 17 -18.53 -12.47 9.64
C GLY A 17 -17.51 -11.36 9.92
N GLN A 18 -16.22 -11.67 9.93
CA GLN A 18 -15.18 -10.66 10.03
C GLN A 18 -15.06 -9.87 8.71
N SER A 19 -14.86 -8.56 8.84
CA SER A 19 -14.63 -7.65 7.72
C SER A 19 -13.16 -7.29 7.61
N LEU A 20 -12.55 -7.55 6.46
CA LEU A 20 -11.21 -7.10 6.08
C LEU A 20 -11.34 -6.03 5.00
N LYS A 21 -10.79 -4.84 5.22
CA LYS A 21 -10.77 -3.74 4.23
C LYS A 21 -9.37 -3.63 3.60
N PHE A 22 -9.31 -3.10 2.38
CA PHE A 22 -8.07 -2.85 1.64
C PHE A 22 -8.18 -1.53 0.87
N ASP A 23 -7.04 -0.88 0.62
CA ASP A 23 -6.98 0.41 -0.12
C ASP A 23 -7.36 0.29 -1.59
N ASP A 24 -7.05 -0.84 -2.24
CA ASP A 24 -7.55 -1.16 -3.56
C ASP A 24 -7.69 -2.67 -3.81
N ILE A 25 -8.19 -3.02 -4.98
CA ILE A 25 -8.44 -4.40 -5.42
C ILE A 25 -7.17 -5.24 -5.56
N GLY A 26 -6.01 -4.61 -5.80
CA GLY A 26 -4.76 -5.33 -5.90
C GLY A 26 -4.29 -5.83 -4.54
N CYS A 27 -4.40 -5.02 -3.49
CA CYS A 27 -4.18 -5.46 -2.11
C CYS A 27 -5.11 -6.63 -1.71
N LEU A 28 -6.39 -6.54 -2.06
CA LEU A 28 -7.34 -7.64 -1.83
C LEU A 28 -6.92 -8.93 -2.54
N ASN A 29 -6.43 -8.84 -3.78
CA ASN A 29 -5.96 -10.01 -4.51
C ASN A 29 -4.66 -10.58 -3.95
N THR A 30 -3.72 -9.73 -3.53
CA THR A 30 -2.50 -10.17 -2.82
C THR A 30 -2.88 -10.95 -1.57
N TRP A 31 -3.81 -10.43 -0.77
CA TRP A 31 -4.32 -11.12 0.41
C TRP A 31 -4.92 -12.49 0.07
N LYS A 32 -5.73 -12.60 -1.00
CA LYS A 32 -6.29 -13.88 -1.47
C LYS A 32 -5.21 -14.90 -1.85
N LYS A 33 -4.11 -14.47 -2.47
CA LYS A 33 -2.99 -15.35 -2.84
C LYS A 33 -2.23 -15.87 -1.62
N GLU A 34 -2.06 -15.04 -0.61
CA GLU A 34 -1.31 -15.36 0.60
C GLU A 34 -2.12 -16.20 1.60
N ASN A 35 -3.41 -15.91 1.75
CA ASN A 35 -4.27 -16.49 2.78
C ASN A 35 -5.24 -17.55 2.24
N GLY A 36 -5.34 -17.67 0.91
CA GLY A 36 -6.33 -18.50 0.24
C GLY A 36 -7.73 -17.87 0.23
N THR A 37 -8.67 -18.58 -0.38
CA THR A 37 -10.06 -18.12 -0.55
C THR A 37 -11.08 -18.95 0.25
N GLU A 38 -10.61 -20.00 0.95
CA GLU A 38 -11.42 -20.96 1.72
C GLU A 38 -12.29 -20.30 2.80
N THR A 39 -11.81 -19.23 3.41
CA THR A 39 -12.48 -18.52 4.53
C THR A 39 -13.34 -17.34 4.05
N ILE A 40 -13.30 -17.00 2.76
CA ILE A 40 -14.04 -15.88 2.20
C ILE A 40 -15.52 -16.27 2.07
N GLY A 41 -16.41 -15.43 2.61
CA GLY A 41 -17.85 -15.51 2.42
C GLY A 41 -18.33 -14.64 1.26
N ALA A 42 -17.78 -13.43 1.13
CA ALA A 42 -18.04 -12.52 0.00
C ALA A 42 -16.89 -11.52 -0.17
N ALA A 43 -16.72 -11.01 -1.39
CA ALA A 43 -15.81 -9.90 -1.69
C ALA A 43 -16.59 -8.74 -2.34
N PHE A 44 -16.20 -7.53 -1.99
CA PHE A 44 -16.84 -6.30 -2.41
C PHE A 44 -15.82 -5.28 -2.89
N VAL A 45 -16.24 -4.47 -3.86
CA VAL A 45 -15.50 -3.35 -4.43
C VAL A 45 -16.38 -2.11 -4.36
N ARG A 46 -15.78 -0.92 -4.46
CA ARG A 46 -16.53 0.33 -4.52
C ARG A 46 -16.76 0.72 -5.96
N ASP A 47 -17.99 1.11 -6.27
CA ASP A 47 -18.30 1.78 -7.51
C ASP A 47 -17.54 3.10 -7.60
N PHE A 48 -16.92 3.38 -8.73
CA PHE A 48 -16.07 4.56 -8.89
C PHE A 48 -16.82 5.87 -8.67
N ASP A 49 -18.04 5.96 -9.21
CA ASP A 49 -18.82 7.19 -9.24
C ASP A 49 -19.72 7.34 -8.01
N SER A 50 -20.53 6.31 -7.73
CA SER A 50 -21.53 6.33 -6.66
C SER A 50 -20.99 5.92 -5.30
N LYS A 51 -19.79 5.31 -5.27
CA LYS A 51 -19.16 4.75 -4.07
C LYS A 51 -20.04 3.67 -3.41
N GLN A 52 -20.98 3.05 -4.12
CA GLN A 52 -21.75 1.95 -3.56
C GLN A 52 -20.88 0.68 -3.43
N TRP A 53 -21.20 -0.15 -2.45
CA TRP A 53 -20.56 -1.47 -2.32
C TRP A 53 -21.16 -2.44 -3.33
N LEU A 54 -20.33 -2.91 -4.24
CA LEU A 54 -20.70 -3.84 -5.29
C LEU A 54 -20.10 -5.20 -4.99
N ARG A 55 -20.78 -6.28 -5.38
CA ARG A 55 -20.17 -7.60 -5.33
C ARG A 55 -19.06 -7.69 -6.37
N TYR A 56 -17.87 -8.09 -5.94
CA TYR A 56 -16.69 -8.25 -6.79
C TYR A 56 -17.03 -9.03 -8.07
N GLU A 57 -17.76 -10.15 -7.93
CA GLU A 57 -18.11 -11.07 -9.03
C GLU A 57 -19.13 -10.50 -10.01
N LYS A 58 -19.84 -9.44 -9.65
CA LYS A 58 -20.91 -8.81 -10.46
C LYS A 58 -20.53 -7.43 -10.96
N SER A 59 -19.30 -7.00 -10.74
CA SER A 59 -18.82 -5.67 -11.12
C SER A 59 -18.05 -5.73 -12.44
N TYR A 60 -17.98 -4.58 -13.10
CA TYR A 60 -17.18 -4.37 -14.30
C TYR A 60 -15.94 -3.57 -13.94
N TYR A 61 -14.86 -3.80 -14.68
CA TYR A 61 -13.56 -3.22 -14.37
C TYR A 61 -12.96 -2.56 -15.58
N ALA A 62 -12.40 -1.37 -15.39
CA ALA A 62 -11.50 -0.74 -16.34
C ALA A 62 -10.07 -0.97 -15.86
N TYR A 63 -9.23 -1.53 -16.73
CA TYR A 63 -7.83 -1.79 -16.45
C TYR A 63 -6.91 -1.07 -17.42
N ASP A 64 -5.91 -0.37 -16.88
CA ASP A 64 -4.73 0.09 -17.59
C ASP A 64 -3.58 0.23 -16.57
N PRO A 65 -2.36 -0.26 -16.85
CA PRO A 65 -1.24 -0.16 -15.91
C PRO A 65 -0.82 1.28 -15.59
N THR A 66 -1.35 2.27 -16.30
CA THR A 66 -1.11 3.70 -16.08
C THR A 66 -2.28 4.44 -15.45
N PHE A 67 -3.36 3.74 -15.07
CA PHE A 67 -4.42 4.33 -14.24
C PHE A 67 -3.90 4.60 -12.83
N GLN A 68 -4.20 5.79 -12.33
CA GLN A 68 -3.80 6.23 -11.00
C GLN A 68 -4.76 5.61 -9.96
N THR A 69 -4.30 4.57 -9.28
CA THR A 69 -4.98 3.96 -8.12
C THR A 69 -4.10 4.04 -6.89
N PRO A 70 -4.65 3.97 -5.66
CA PRO A 70 -3.87 4.14 -4.43
C PRO A 70 -2.62 3.26 -4.32
N MET A 71 -2.68 2.02 -4.84
CA MET A 71 -1.56 1.07 -4.82
C MET A 71 -1.03 0.75 -6.22
N ALA A 72 -1.31 1.60 -7.22
CA ALA A 72 -0.76 1.53 -8.57
C ALA A 72 -0.99 0.19 -9.31
N TYR A 73 -2.10 -0.49 -9.03
CA TYR A 73 -2.54 -1.68 -9.78
C TYR A 73 -3.36 -1.34 -11.03
N GLY A 74 -3.83 -0.10 -11.15
CA GLY A 74 -4.44 0.38 -12.39
C GLY A 74 -5.81 -0.22 -12.71
N ILE A 75 -6.55 -0.68 -11.70
CA ILE A 75 -7.90 -1.24 -11.84
C ILE A 75 -8.92 -0.33 -11.17
N VAL A 76 -9.99 -0.01 -11.90
CA VAL A 76 -11.13 0.80 -11.43
C VAL A 76 -12.43 0.00 -11.60
N SER A 77 -13.34 0.09 -10.63
CA SER A 77 -14.55 -0.75 -10.55
C SER A 77 -15.84 0.03 -10.78
N PHE A 78 -16.79 -0.60 -11.48
CA PHE A 78 -18.07 0.01 -11.87
C PHE A 78 -19.24 -0.97 -11.71
N GLU A 79 -20.41 -0.44 -11.37
CA GLU A 79 -21.66 -1.20 -11.30
C GLU A 79 -22.14 -1.64 -12.68
N LYS A 80 -21.96 -0.77 -13.68
CA LYS A 80 -22.44 -0.98 -15.05
C LYS A 80 -21.31 -1.07 -16.06
N GLU A 81 -21.53 -1.88 -17.07
CA GLU A 81 -20.58 -2.06 -18.16
C GLU A 81 -20.39 -0.77 -18.96
N GLU A 82 -21.48 -0.01 -19.14
CA GLU A 82 -21.48 1.26 -19.86
C GLU A 82 -20.61 2.31 -19.18
N ASP A 83 -20.63 2.36 -17.85
CA ASP A 83 -19.85 3.32 -17.07
C ASP A 83 -18.35 3.00 -17.17
N ALA A 84 -17.98 1.71 -17.10
CA ALA A 84 -16.59 1.27 -17.32
C ALA A 84 -16.11 1.60 -18.74
N LYS A 85 -16.95 1.39 -19.77
CA LYS A 85 -16.62 1.75 -21.16
C LYS A 85 -16.49 3.26 -21.34
N ALA A 86 -17.36 4.04 -20.72
CA ALA A 86 -17.30 5.49 -20.75
C ALA A 86 -15.98 5.98 -20.14
N TYR A 87 -15.60 5.45 -18.97
CA TYR A 87 -14.32 5.76 -18.33
C TYR A 87 -13.13 5.43 -19.24
N ILE A 88 -13.09 4.25 -19.85
CA ILE A 88 -12.02 3.86 -20.79
C ILE A 88 -11.95 4.83 -21.97
N ALA A 89 -13.10 5.21 -22.53
CA ALA A 89 -13.17 6.17 -23.64
C ALA A 89 -12.70 7.56 -23.23
N GLU A 90 -13.07 8.04 -22.04
CA GLU A 90 -12.64 9.31 -21.48
C GLU A 90 -11.13 9.36 -21.21
N GLN A 91 -10.56 8.26 -20.69
CA GLN A 91 -9.13 8.14 -20.49
C GLN A 91 -8.35 7.94 -21.80
N GLY A 92 -9.03 7.53 -22.87
CA GLY A 92 -8.44 7.19 -24.16
C GLY A 92 -7.54 5.94 -24.12
N LYS A 93 -7.63 5.15 -23.04
CA LYS A 93 -6.78 3.98 -22.77
C LYS A 93 -7.48 3.01 -21.83
N GLY A 94 -6.95 1.79 -21.76
CA GLY A 94 -7.45 0.71 -20.93
C GLY A 94 -8.40 -0.26 -21.62
N THR A 95 -8.74 -1.32 -20.89
CA THR A 95 -9.56 -2.44 -21.37
C THR A 95 -10.65 -2.76 -20.37
N LEU A 96 -11.83 -3.10 -20.88
CA LEU A 96 -12.93 -3.60 -20.07
C LEU A 96 -12.62 -5.04 -19.62
N MET A 97 -12.85 -5.32 -18.35
CA MET A 97 -12.64 -6.61 -17.72
C MET A 97 -13.82 -6.99 -16.83
N SER A 98 -14.05 -8.28 -16.71
CA SER A 98 -14.95 -8.90 -15.73
C SER A 98 -14.16 -9.49 -14.55
N ALA A 99 -14.87 -9.96 -13.53
CA ALA A 99 -14.25 -10.67 -12.40
C ALA A 99 -13.49 -11.94 -12.84
N ASP A 100 -13.98 -12.63 -13.88
CA ASP A 100 -13.34 -13.82 -14.44
C ASP A 100 -12.05 -13.47 -15.19
N ASP A 101 -12.03 -12.33 -15.90
CA ASP A 101 -10.83 -11.83 -16.56
C ASP A 101 -9.74 -11.48 -15.53
N LEU A 102 -10.13 -10.88 -14.40
CA LEU A 102 -9.22 -10.56 -13.30
C LEU A 102 -8.59 -11.80 -12.66
N ALA A 103 -9.27 -12.95 -12.67
CA ALA A 103 -8.70 -14.19 -12.14
C ALA A 103 -7.50 -14.69 -12.96
N SER A 104 -7.47 -14.40 -14.26
CA SER A 104 -6.36 -14.74 -15.18
C SER A 104 -5.40 -13.57 -15.41
N HIS A 105 -5.61 -12.44 -14.75
CA HIS A 105 -4.89 -11.20 -14.99
C HIS A 105 -3.49 -11.16 -14.35
N SER A 106 -2.57 -10.40 -14.95
CA SER A 106 -1.23 -10.13 -14.42
C SER A 106 -1.28 -8.95 -13.43
N TRP A 107 -1.29 -9.27 -12.14
CA TRP A 107 -1.35 -8.31 -11.03
C TRP A 107 -0.01 -7.57 -10.76
N ALA A 108 0.63 -7.07 -11.81
CA ALA A 108 1.89 -6.34 -11.70
C ALA A 108 1.64 -4.93 -11.16
N VAL A 109 2.37 -4.54 -10.12
CA VAL A 109 2.34 -3.18 -9.57
C VAL A 109 3.17 -2.27 -10.48
N ASN A 110 2.65 -1.09 -10.81
CA ASN A 110 3.45 -0.07 -11.45
C ASN A 110 4.35 0.64 -10.41
N HIS A 111 5.60 0.19 -10.29
CA HIS A 111 6.56 0.72 -9.32
C HIS A 111 6.94 2.18 -9.57
N GLU A 112 6.92 2.67 -10.82
CA GLU A 112 7.24 4.07 -11.15
C GLU A 112 6.20 5.04 -10.55
N MET A 113 4.95 4.61 -10.39
CA MET A 113 3.89 5.44 -9.79
C MET A 113 3.91 5.48 -8.26
N MET A 114 4.57 4.53 -7.60
CA MET A 114 4.65 4.48 -6.13
C MET A 114 5.71 5.43 -5.54
N GLU A 115 6.72 5.83 -6.33
CA GLU A 115 7.80 6.72 -5.87
C GLU A 115 7.39 8.20 -5.77
N MET A 116 6.29 8.61 -6.44
CA MET A 116 5.88 10.01 -6.56
C MET A 116 5.09 10.57 -5.35
N HIS A 117 4.72 9.74 -4.36
CA HIS A 117 3.92 10.15 -3.19
C HIS A 117 4.69 10.18 -1.84
N GLY A 118 6.02 10.06 -1.86
CA GLY A 118 6.86 9.96 -0.66
C GLY A 118 7.59 11.24 -0.23
N HIS A 119 6.94 12.41 -0.19
CA HIS A 119 7.53 13.63 0.40
C HIS A 119 6.51 14.41 1.24
N ASP A 120 6.34 14.00 2.50
CA ASP A 120 5.91 14.90 3.58
C ASP A 120 7.08 14.98 4.57
N HIS A 121 7.90 16.03 4.45
CA HIS A 121 8.92 16.38 5.44
C HIS A 121 8.25 17.22 6.51
N SER A 122 7.88 16.58 7.61
CA SER A 122 7.42 17.24 8.82
C SER A 122 8.16 16.65 10.02
N ASP A 123 9.47 16.91 10.12
CA ASP A 123 10.19 16.77 11.39
C ASP A 123 10.93 18.09 11.69
N ASP A 124 10.18 18.92 12.43
CA ASP A 124 10.63 20.02 13.27
C ASP A 124 11.65 19.50 14.29
N GLN A 125 12.94 19.82 14.13
CA GLN A 125 13.93 19.71 15.19
C GLN A 125 14.82 20.94 15.20
N GLY A 126 14.55 21.80 16.18
CA GLY A 126 15.28 23.04 16.42
C GLY A 126 16.71 22.85 16.93
N HIS A 127 17.47 23.93 16.72
CA HIS A 127 18.53 24.46 17.57
C HIS A 127 19.59 23.51 18.15
N GLY A 128 20.83 23.71 17.70
CA GLY A 128 22.02 23.32 18.44
C GLY A 128 23.30 23.67 17.68
N GLU A 129 23.81 24.88 17.91
CA GLU A 129 25.09 25.38 17.40
C GLU A 129 26.25 24.43 17.68
N SER A 130 27.16 24.25 16.71
CA SER A 130 28.49 23.71 16.99
C SER A 130 29.55 24.41 16.15
N ASP A 131 30.16 25.41 16.79
CA ASP A 131 31.38 26.11 16.40
C ASP A 131 32.59 25.17 16.25
N THR A 132 33.38 25.50 15.22
CA THR A 132 34.85 25.40 15.16
C THR A 132 35.54 24.03 15.15
N HIS A 133 36.05 23.70 13.96
CA HIS A 133 37.18 22.80 13.73
C HIS A 133 38.50 23.38 14.28
N GLY A 134 39.19 22.60 15.12
CA GLY A 134 40.62 22.72 15.42
C GLY A 134 41.13 21.34 15.86
N LYS A 135 41.75 20.58 14.96
CA LYS A 135 43.21 20.42 14.78
C LYS A 135 43.83 19.38 15.73
N GLU A 136 44.56 18.45 15.10
CA GLU A 136 45.74 17.72 15.64
C GLU A 136 45.42 16.61 16.67
N GLU A 137 46.16 15.51 16.80
CA GLU A 137 47.17 14.82 16.03
C GLU A 137 47.30 13.42 16.66
N HIS A 138 48.03 12.54 15.99
CA HIS A 138 48.29 11.16 16.36
C HIS A 138 49.19 11.00 17.60
N GLY A 139 48.94 9.94 18.36
CA GLY A 139 49.88 9.32 19.29
C GLY A 139 49.18 8.81 20.54
N HIS A 140 49.54 7.71 21.20
CA HIS A 140 50.45 6.59 20.98
C HIS A 140 50.20 5.67 22.20
N VAL A 141 50.42 4.35 22.01
CA VAL A 141 50.73 3.36 23.06
C VAL A 141 49.61 2.92 24.00
N GLU A 142 49.24 1.65 23.82
CA GLU A 142 48.80 0.76 24.89
C GLU A 142 50.02 0.30 25.70
N GLU A 143 50.01 0.47 27.02
CA GLU A 143 50.64 -0.50 27.92
C GLU A 143 50.04 -0.45 29.34
N SER A 144 49.65 -1.65 29.80
CA SER A 144 49.69 -2.24 31.14
C SER A 144 49.44 -1.39 32.41
N GLY A 145 48.60 -1.94 33.31
CA GLY A 145 48.47 -1.45 34.67
C GLY A 145 47.40 -2.15 35.50
N THR A 146 47.74 -3.31 36.07
CA THR A 146 47.01 -4.01 37.13
C THR A 146 46.95 -3.16 38.42
N HIS A 147 45.80 -3.11 39.11
CA HIS A 147 45.61 -3.11 40.57
C HIS A 147 44.11 -2.91 40.86
N ASP A 148 43.42 -3.89 41.45
CA ASP A 148 43.33 -4.19 42.90
C ASP A 148 42.46 -3.19 43.67
N GLY A 149 41.46 -3.73 44.38
CA GLY A 149 40.98 -3.12 45.62
C GLY A 149 39.52 -2.67 45.66
N GLY A 150 38.67 -3.53 46.21
CA GLY A 150 37.90 -3.15 47.39
C GLY A 150 36.46 -2.63 47.24
N GLY A 151 35.52 -3.55 47.45
CA GLY A 151 34.48 -3.40 48.49
C GLY A 151 33.22 -2.60 48.16
N HIS A 152 32.07 -3.29 48.16
CA HIS A 152 30.98 -2.94 49.07
C HIS A 152 30.04 -4.12 49.26
N ALA A 153 29.46 -4.16 50.46
CA ALA A 153 28.76 -5.26 51.08
C ALA A 153 27.39 -5.60 50.47
N SER A 154 27.04 -6.89 50.54
CA SER A 154 25.83 -7.41 51.21
C SER A 154 26.05 -8.88 51.55
#